data_AF-A0A6H1ZJJ4-F1
#
_entry.id   AF-A0A6H1ZJJ4-F1
#
_cell.length_a   1.000
_cell.length_b   1.000
_cell.length_c   1.000
_cell.angle_alpha   90.00
_cell.angle_beta   90.00
_cell.angle_gamma   90.00
#
_symmetry.space_group_name_H-M   'P 1'
#
loop_
_entity.id
_entity.type
_entity.pdbx_description
1 polymer ?
#
loop_
_entity_poly.entity_id
_entity_poly.type
_entity_poly.pdbx_seq_one_letter_code
_entity_poly.pdbx_strand_id
1 'polypeptide(L)'
;MPNLNKVILAGNLTRDPELRYTQSGQAVTDLGLAINRYSLVDGQKKEEVNFFNVTAWGKQAEACSSYLSKGSPVLIEGRLQQDTWEKDGQKRSAVKIIAERVEFLGSAKEREGRYAEPERTAPVQEKPEETDDEVPF
;
A
#
# COMPACT_ATOMS: atom_id res chain seq x y z
N MET A 1 22.63 -23.27 -11.88
CA MET A 1 21.89 -23.62 -10.64
C MET A 1 20.71 -22.68 -10.49
N PRO A 2 19.51 -23.15 -10.11
CA PRO A 2 18.36 -22.27 -9.90
C PRO A 2 18.53 -21.50 -8.60
N ASN A 3 18.64 -20.18 -8.69
CA ASN A 3 18.65 -19.27 -7.55
C ASN A 3 17.31 -18.50 -7.56
N LEU A 4 16.33 -18.95 -6.77
CA LEU A 4 15.06 -18.27 -6.59
C LEU A 4 14.92 -17.79 -5.15
N ASN A 5 14.73 -16.50 -4.97
CA ASN A 5 14.40 -15.88 -3.69
C ASN A 5 13.26 -14.90 -3.95
N LYS A 6 12.07 -15.27 -3.47
CA LYS A 6 10.85 -14.50 -3.66
C LYS A 6 10.01 -14.53 -2.40
N VAL A 7 9.50 -13.37 -2.02
CA VAL A 7 8.65 -13.14 -0.86
C VAL A 7 7.41 -12.40 -1.33
N ILE A 8 6.23 -12.88 -0.93
CA ILE A 8 4.95 -12.20 -1.15
C ILE A 8 4.24 -12.12 0.19
N LEU A 9 3.93 -10.92 0.64
CA LEU A 9 3.35 -10.66 1.94
C LEU A 9 2.19 -9.66 1.82
N ALA A 10 1.10 -9.91 2.53
CA ALA A 10 0.01 -8.94 2.68
C ALA A 10 -0.18 -8.65 4.17
N GLY A 11 -0.26 -7.38 4.53
CA GLY A 11 -0.40 -6.96 5.92
C GLY A 11 -0.60 -5.46 6.07
N ASN A 12 -0.46 -4.98 7.29
CA ASN A 12 -0.67 -3.57 7.62
C ASN A 12 0.62 -2.93 8.15
N LEU A 13 0.81 -1.66 7.83
CA LEU A 13 1.89 -0.86 8.40
C LEU A 13 1.73 -0.69 9.90
N THR A 14 2.79 -0.92 10.68
CA THR A 14 2.79 -0.80 12.14
C THR A 14 3.17 0.59 12.63
N ARG A 15 3.85 1.35 11.77
CA ARG A 15 4.29 2.74 11.97
C ARG A 15 4.23 3.49 10.64
N ASP A 16 4.34 4.81 10.71
CA ASP A 16 4.44 5.64 9.51
C ASP A 16 5.74 5.31 8.75
N PRO A 17 5.74 5.37 7.40
CA PRO A 17 6.94 5.14 6.62
C PRO A 17 8.03 6.18 6.90
N GLU A 18 9.26 5.73 7.09
CA GLU A 18 10.41 6.61 7.34
C GLU A 18 11.24 6.76 6.05
N LEU A 19 11.08 7.88 5.32
CA LEU A 19 11.87 8.20 4.14
C LEU A 19 13.22 8.80 4.52
N ARG A 20 14.27 8.26 3.92
CA ARG A 20 15.64 8.76 4.00
C ARG A 20 16.30 8.68 2.63
N TYR A 21 17.35 9.48 2.44
CA TYR A 21 18.18 9.43 1.24
C TYR A 21 19.55 8.88 1.59
N THR A 22 20.10 8.01 0.75
CA THR A 22 21.49 7.57 0.87
C THR A 22 22.46 8.69 0.51
N GLN A 23 23.75 8.52 0.81
CA GLN A 23 24.80 9.43 0.35
C GLN A 23 24.85 9.55 -1.18
N SER A 24 24.39 8.53 -1.91
CA SER A 24 24.24 8.54 -3.37
C SER A 24 22.97 9.22 -3.87
N GLY A 25 22.15 9.80 -2.98
CA GLY A 25 20.89 10.46 -3.32
C GLY A 25 19.72 9.52 -3.61
N GLN A 26 19.87 8.21 -3.37
CA GLN A 26 18.80 7.25 -3.61
C GLN A 26 17.81 7.26 -2.44
N ALA A 27 16.52 7.38 -2.76
CA ALA A 27 15.44 7.28 -1.78
C ALA A 27 15.35 5.86 -1.19
N VAL A 28 15.16 5.78 0.12
CA VAL A 28 14.98 4.55 0.88
C VAL A 28 13.88 4.76 1.90
N THR A 29 12.94 3.84 1.98
CA THR A 29 11.87 3.90 2.97
C THR A 29 11.78 2.58 3.69
N ASP A 30 11.90 2.64 5.02
CA ASP A 30 11.79 1.48 5.88
C ASP A 30 10.33 1.37 6.39
N LEU A 31 9.74 0.20 6.19
CA LEU A 31 8.34 -0.12 6.49
C LEU A 31 8.31 -1.20 7.57
N GLY A 32 7.52 -0.99 8.62
CA GLY A 32 7.18 -2.03 9.58
C GLY A 32 5.87 -2.70 9.20
N LEU A 33 5.87 -4.01 8.95
CA LEU A 33 4.70 -4.77 8.51
C LEU A 33 4.26 -5.74 9.59
N ALA A 34 2.95 -5.74 9.91
CA ALA A 34 2.31 -6.77 10.73
C ALA A 34 1.47 -7.69 9.84
N ILE A 35 1.60 -9.00 10.08
CA ILE A 35 0.83 -10.04 9.39
C ILE A 35 0.26 -10.99 10.43
N ASN A 36 -1.07 -11.09 10.47
CA ASN A 36 -1.75 -12.01 11.36
C ASN A 36 -1.73 -13.41 10.76
N ARG A 37 -1.43 -14.40 11.60
CA ARG A 37 -1.52 -15.82 11.32
C ARG A 37 -2.50 -16.44 12.29
N TYR A 38 -3.48 -17.16 11.75
CA TYR A 38 -4.40 -17.96 12.55
C TYR A 38 -3.94 -19.42 12.53
N SER A 39 -3.82 -20.02 13.71
CA SER A 39 -3.56 -21.45 13.88
C SER A 39 -4.60 -22.05 14.82
N LEU A 40 -4.86 -23.35 14.66
CA LEU A 40 -5.68 -24.13 15.59
C LEU A 40 -4.73 -24.99 16.41
N VAL A 41 -4.75 -24.80 17.72
CA VAL A 41 -3.99 -25.62 18.68
C VAL A 41 -4.98 -26.11 19.72
N ASP A 42 -5.10 -27.43 19.88
CA ASP A 42 -6.02 -28.08 20.84
C ASP A 42 -7.50 -27.64 20.72
N GLY A 43 -7.94 -27.37 19.48
CA GLY A 43 -9.31 -26.92 19.20
C GLY A 43 -9.58 -25.44 19.51
N GLN A 44 -8.59 -24.69 19.99
CA GLN A 44 -8.67 -23.25 20.20
C GLN A 44 -7.98 -22.48 19.07
N LYS A 45 -8.64 -21.41 18.60
CA LYS A 45 -8.09 -20.50 17.60
C LYS A 45 -7.04 -19.61 18.27
N LYS A 46 -5.78 -19.79 17.91
CA LYS A 46 -4.67 -18.93 18.33
C LYS A 46 -4.37 -17.91 17.24
N GLU A 47 -4.25 -16.65 17.63
CA GLU A 47 -3.82 -15.56 16.75
C GLU A 47 -2.38 -15.20 17.09
N GLU A 48 -1.52 -15.24 16.09
CA GLU A 48 -0.11 -14.85 16.20
C GLU A 48 0.15 -13.73 15.19
N VAL A 49 0.89 -12.70 15.60
CA VAL A 49 1.26 -11.59 14.71
C VAL A 49 2.75 -11.66 14.44
N ASN A 50 3.09 -11.73 13.15
CA ASN A 50 4.46 -11.65 12.70
C ASN A 50 4.79 -10.23 12.29
N PHE A 51 5.96 -9.75 12.73
CA PHE A 51 6.46 -8.42 12.43
C PHE A 51 7.67 -8.52 11.51
N PHE A 52 7.63 -7.78 10.40
CA PHE A 52 8.69 -7.77 9.42
C PHE A 52 9.15 -6.34 9.12
N ASN A 53 10.45 -6.16 8.92
CA ASN A 53 11.00 -4.92 8.37
C ASN A 53 11.20 -5.09 6.86
N VAL A 54 10.62 -4.17 6.11
CA VAL A 54 10.65 -4.16 4.64
C VAL A 54 11.28 -2.85 4.20
N THR A 55 12.30 -2.90 3.36
CA THR A 55 12.95 -1.72 2.80
C THR A 55 12.55 -1.57 1.33
N ALA A 56 11.94 -0.45 0.99
CA ALA A 56 11.67 -0.02 -0.38
C ALA A 56 12.74 0.97 -0.84
N TRP A 57 13.02 1.01 -2.15
CA TRP A 57 14.04 1.86 -2.75
C TRP A 57 13.50 2.69 -3.92
N GLY A 58 14.15 3.82 -4.20
CA GLY A 58 13.86 4.69 -5.33
C GLY A 58 12.40 5.14 -5.37
N LYS A 59 11.77 5.04 -6.55
CA LYS A 59 10.38 5.47 -6.75
C LYS A 59 9.38 4.76 -5.83
N GLN A 60 9.63 3.49 -5.49
CA GLN A 60 8.77 2.75 -4.55
C GLN A 60 8.90 3.31 -3.13
N ALA A 61 10.11 3.72 -2.72
CA ALA A 61 10.33 4.37 -1.43
C ALA A 61 9.55 5.69 -1.33
N GLU A 62 9.72 6.56 -2.33
CA GLU A 62 9.02 7.85 -2.42
C GLU A 62 7.49 7.65 -2.36
N ALA A 63 6.95 6.75 -3.18
CA ALA A 63 5.51 6.45 -3.19
C ALA A 63 5.02 5.93 -1.83
N CYS A 64 5.74 4.99 -1.21
CA CYS A 64 5.39 4.50 0.11
C CYS A 64 5.32 5.64 1.13
N SER A 65 6.29 6.54 1.13
CA SER A 65 6.31 7.67 2.07
C SER A 65 5.22 8.72 1.80
N SER A 66 4.83 8.92 0.54
CA SER A 66 3.82 9.95 0.19
C SER A 66 2.39 9.47 0.42
N TYR A 67 2.11 8.18 0.23
CA TYR A 67 0.74 7.67 0.18
C TYR A 67 0.39 6.73 1.33
N LEU A 68 1.38 6.14 2.01
CA LEU A 68 1.13 5.24 3.12
C LEU A 68 1.32 5.93 4.46
N SER A 69 0.52 5.49 5.42
CA SER A 69 0.63 5.84 6.83
C SER A 69 0.42 4.59 7.69
N LYS A 70 0.66 4.70 8.99
CA LYS A 70 0.39 3.64 9.96
C LYS A 70 -1.02 3.05 9.75
N GLY A 71 -1.10 1.73 9.70
CA GLY A 71 -2.32 0.97 9.49
C GLY A 71 -2.68 0.73 8.02
N SER A 72 -2.00 1.38 7.06
CA SER A 72 -2.29 1.19 5.64
C SER A 72 -2.07 -0.27 5.23
N PRO A 73 -3.04 -0.90 4.55
CA PRO A 73 -2.90 -2.27 4.06
C PRO A 73 -2.10 -2.28 2.77
N VAL A 74 -1.10 -3.17 2.70
CA VAL A 74 -0.20 -3.30 1.56
C VAL A 74 0.02 -4.76 1.19
N LEU A 75 0.22 -5.00 -0.11
CA LEU A 75 0.79 -6.21 -0.65
C LEU A 75 2.22 -5.91 -1.08
N ILE A 76 3.17 -6.70 -0.61
CA ILE A 76 4.60 -6.56 -0.88
C ILE A 76 5.07 -7.80 -1.64
N GLU A 77 5.75 -7.57 -2.75
CA GLU A 77 6.54 -8.56 -3.47
C GLU A 77 8.01 -8.14 -3.43
N GLY A 78 8.89 -9.10 -3.17
CA GLY A 78 10.31 -8.82 -3.09
C GLY A 78 11.13 -10.06 -2.75
N ARG A 79 12.20 -9.87 -1.99
CA ARG A 79 13.15 -10.93 -1.65
C ARG A 79 13.71 -10.77 -0.23
N LEU A 80 14.16 -11.88 0.35
CA LEU A 80 14.93 -11.83 1.60
C LEU A 80 16.36 -11.37 1.31
N GLN A 81 16.90 -10.52 2.16
CA GLN A 81 18.31 -10.15 2.18
C GLN A 81 18.84 -10.36 3.59
N GLN A 82 19.89 -11.16 3.71
CA GLN A 82 20.63 -11.31 4.95
C GLN A 82 21.82 -10.36 4.93
N ASP A 83 21.77 -9.33 5.76
CA ASP A 83 22.91 -8.46 6.00
C ASP A 83 23.75 -9.05 7.13
N THR A 84 25.07 -9.08 6.95
CA THR A 84 26.02 -9.46 8.00
C THR A 84 27.00 -8.31 8.19
N TRP A 85 27.20 -7.88 9.43
CA TRP A 85 28.11 -6.80 9.77
C TRP A 85 28.77 -7.07 11.12
N GLU A 86 29.89 -6.39 11.39
CA GLU A 86 30.56 -6.46 12.68
C GLU A 86 30.19 -5.25 13.53
N LYS A 87 29.87 -5.47 14.81
CA LYS A 87 29.64 -4.41 15.78
C LYS A 87 30.23 -4.85 17.12
N ASP A 88 31.10 -4.01 17.68
CA ASP A 88 31.80 -4.26 18.95
C ASP A 88 32.63 -5.57 18.93
N GLY A 89 33.27 -5.88 17.80
CA GLY A 89 34.07 -7.11 17.61
C GLY A 89 33.24 -8.38 17.41
N GLN A 90 31.91 -8.29 17.36
CA GLN A 90 31.01 -9.42 17.17
C GLN A 90 30.32 -9.37 15.81
N LYS A 91 30.34 -10.49 15.08
CA LYS A 91 29.54 -10.66 13.86
C LYS A 91 28.06 -10.70 14.21
N ARG A 92 27.29 -9.82 13.61
CA ARG A 92 25.83 -9.78 13.66
C ARG A 92 25.28 -10.06 12.28
N SER A 93 24.09 -10.65 12.24
CA SER A 93 23.34 -10.76 11.01
C SER A 93 21.88 -10.43 11.26
N ALA A 94 21.22 -9.88 10.24
CA ALA A 94 19.79 -9.67 10.24
C ALA A 94 19.23 -10.00 8.87
N VAL A 95 18.05 -10.60 8.87
CA VAL A 95 17.26 -10.82 7.66
C VAL A 95 16.26 -9.68 7.55
N LYS A 96 16.26 -9.02 6.40
CA LYS A 96 15.28 -8.02 6.01
C LYS A 96 14.64 -8.39 4.68
N ILE A 97 13.53 -7.76 4.37
CA ILE A 97 12.87 -7.92 3.07
C ILE A 97 13.19 -6.69 2.22
N ILE A 98 13.68 -6.89 1.01
CA ILE A 98 13.79 -5.83 0.01
C ILE A 98 12.55 -5.89 -0.86
N ALA A 99 11.74 -4.83 -0.84
CA ALA A 99 10.57 -4.71 -1.70
C ALA A 99 11.00 -4.40 -3.13
N GLU A 100 10.48 -5.18 -4.07
CA GLU A 100 10.60 -4.94 -5.51
C GLU A 100 9.33 -4.27 -6.04
N ARG A 101 8.18 -4.62 -5.47
CA ARG A 101 6.89 -4.00 -5.75
C ARG A 101 6.06 -3.89 -4.47
N VAL A 102 5.48 -2.72 -4.23
CA VAL A 102 4.50 -2.47 -3.18
C VAL A 102 3.19 -2.05 -3.84
N GLU A 103 2.12 -2.75 -3.52
CA GLU A 103 0.76 -2.44 -3.96
C GLU A 103 -0.07 -1.98 -2.78
N PHE A 104 -0.70 -0.82 -2.94
CA PHE A 104 -1.48 -0.18 -1.89
C PHE A 104 -2.91 -0.70 -1.99
N LEU A 105 -3.41 -1.38 -0.96
CA LEU A 105 -4.72 -2.04 -1.00
C LEU A 105 -5.89 -1.08 -0.65
N GLY A 106 -5.57 0.20 -0.47
CA GLY A 106 -6.49 1.29 -0.11
C GLY A 106 -6.99 1.19 1.33
N SER A 107 -7.21 2.34 1.98
CA SER A 107 -7.91 2.36 3.27
C SER A 107 -9.41 2.16 3.03
N ALA A 108 -10.11 1.43 3.93
CA ALA A 108 -11.57 1.30 3.84
C ALA A 108 -12.28 2.67 3.78
N LYS A 109 -11.66 3.70 4.35
CA LYS A 109 -12.14 5.10 4.37
C LYS A 109 -12.20 5.77 2.99
N GLU A 110 -11.33 5.41 2.05
CA GLU A 110 -11.37 5.92 0.66
C GLU A 110 -12.39 5.19 -0.23
N ARG A 111 -12.95 4.07 0.24
CA ARG A 111 -14.03 3.36 -0.47
C ARG A 111 -15.40 3.95 -0.15
N GLU A 112 -15.59 4.53 1.04
CA GLU A 112 -16.83 5.23 1.43
C GLU A 112 -17.04 6.55 0.67
N GLY A 113 -15.97 7.27 0.32
CA GLY A 113 -16.08 8.53 -0.44
C GLY A 113 -16.35 8.38 -1.94
N ARG A 114 -16.34 7.15 -2.48
CA ARG A 114 -16.59 6.88 -3.92
C ARG A 114 -18.03 6.50 -4.26
N TYR A 115 -18.91 6.41 -3.26
CA TYR A 115 -20.36 6.24 -3.43
C TYR A 115 -21.14 7.46 -2.92
N ALA A 116 -20.60 8.67 -3.07
CA ALA A 116 -21.43 9.87 -3.03
C ALA A 116 -22.29 9.87 -4.31
N GLU A 117 -23.54 9.43 -4.14
CA GLU A 117 -24.61 9.40 -5.12
C GLU A 117 -24.65 10.72 -5.94
N PRO A 118 -24.67 10.69 -7.28
CA PRO A 118 -24.89 11.90 -8.04
C PRO A 118 -26.29 12.42 -7.68
N GLU A 119 -26.36 13.64 -7.14
CA GLU A 119 -27.62 14.36 -6.98
C GLU A 119 -28.40 14.25 -8.30
N ARG A 120 -29.56 13.60 -8.25
CA ARG A 120 -30.53 13.59 -9.34
C ARG A 120 -30.94 15.04 -9.60
N THR A 121 -30.34 15.66 -10.60
CA THR A 121 -30.87 16.88 -11.22
C THR A 121 -32.27 16.58 -11.72
N ALA A 122 -33.26 17.26 -11.15
CA ALA A 122 -34.64 17.18 -11.60
C ALA A 122 -34.75 17.63 -13.07
N PRO A 123 -35.53 16.95 -13.93
CA PRO A 123 -35.68 17.35 -15.32
C PRO A 123 -36.45 18.68 -15.41
N VAL A 124 -35.87 19.61 -16.16
CA VAL A 124 -36.44 20.89 -16.58
C VAL A 124 -37.66 20.62 -17.46
N GLN A 125 -38.81 21.23 -17.15
CA GLN A 125 -39.98 21.22 -18.02
C GLN A 125 -39.74 22.18 -19.20
N GLU A 126 -39.54 21.65 -20.40
CA GLU A 126 -39.63 22.42 -21.64
C GLU A 126 -41.09 22.68 -21.99
N LYS A 127 -41.43 23.97 -22.14
CA LYS A 127 -42.71 24.44 -22.65
C LYS A 127 -42.62 24.48 -24.17
N PRO A 128 -43.56 23.90 -24.96
CA PRO A 128 -43.48 23.97 -26.41
C PRO A 128 -43.65 25.43 -26.88
N GLU A 129 -42.72 25.85 -27.74
CA GLU A 129 -42.70 27.13 -28.44
C GLU A 129 -43.78 27.10 -29.53
N GLU A 130 -44.71 28.06 -29.48
CA GLU A 130 -45.74 28.29 -30.49
C GLU A 130 -45.05 28.72 -31.80
N THR A 131 -45.20 27.92 -32.86
CA THR A 131 -44.75 28.31 -34.21
C THR A 131 -45.69 29.37 -34.75
N ASP A 132 -45.19 30.60 -34.85
CA ASP A 132 -45.89 31.71 -35.51
C ASP A 132 -45.84 31.48 -37.03
N ASP A 133 -47.01 31.13 -37.58
CA ASP A 133 -47.30 31.09 -39.01
C ASP A 133 -47.34 32.53 -39.55
N GLU A 134 -46.33 32.97 -40.31
CA GLU A 134 -46.50 34.08 -41.26
C GLU A 134 -45.65 33.91 -42.54
N VAL A 135 -46.35 33.38 -43.55
CA VAL A 135 -46.35 33.60 -45.03
C VAL A 135 -45.89 35.01 -45.51
N PRO A 136 -45.72 35.36 -46.82
CA PRO A 136 -45.93 34.62 -48.10
C PRO A 136 -44.87 34.94 -49.21
N PHE A 137 -45.15 34.49 -50.45
CA PHE A 137 -44.54 34.99 -51.70
C PHE A 137 -44.86 36.47 -51.96
#